data_AF-A0A970ISP4-F1
#
_entry.id   AF-A0A970ISP4-F1
#
_cell.length_a   1.000
_cell.length_b   1.000
_cell.length_c   1.000
_cell.angle_alpha   90.00
_cell.angle_beta   90.00
_cell.angle_gamma   90.00
#
_symmetry.space_group_name_H-M   'P 1'
#
loop_
_entity.id
_entity.type
_entity.pdbx_description
1 polymer ?
#
loop_
_entity_poly.entity_id
_entity_poly.type
_entity_poly.pdbx_seq_one_letter_code
_entity_poly.pdbx_strand_id
1 'polypeptide(L)'
;MSLCVTVLTNKWITISGDSRGIINENGKVYIASDSCKKIHKIGERIYYFTGKAQYSDYLVKLLEKAPWLTIQNISDLCIELERQYIELHEKRNEKLDKAGKNHDILLEMIIACVEDGKPTIYVLQDSNKYKPIKRIGEVCETLISSGWGSDEGAELVKKRLALIRKPNDTDLFEWYKEIYLNGNSVYVGGTMTLYKLNYDGKIKEFNFQIPDKIKYPRLENLQYDPLNGIKISKNENTSGDPNNPIWKDKFYVDTYGNVILDGIFKTGFSGTRIEIDGRGLISYGDSNQKEGFCIEAGDYGYSSLCIYDAFGHDVFKTYYDTLGKVYLGSYYDADLIVTVGGNLLFDVDGYVKPNSIWDCSNAGFIGFKD
;
A
#
# COMPACT_ATOMS: atom_id res chain seq x y z
N MET A 1 -16.75 -2.34 -5.49
CA MET A 1 -18.00 -3.09 -5.28
C MET A 1 -17.68 -4.38 -4.54
N SER A 2 -18.63 -4.88 -3.76
CA SER A 2 -18.48 -5.98 -2.81
C SER A 2 -19.84 -6.63 -2.62
N LEU A 3 -19.94 -7.85 -2.10
CA LEU A 3 -21.20 -8.37 -1.57
C LEU A 3 -21.07 -8.44 -0.06
N CYS A 4 -21.97 -7.78 0.65
CA CYS A 4 -22.16 -7.97 2.08
C CYS A 4 -23.60 -8.31 2.39
N VAL A 5 -23.75 -9.26 3.30
CA VAL A 5 -25.04 -9.72 3.79
C VAL A 5 -24.95 -9.79 5.31
N THR A 6 -25.82 -9.02 5.96
CA THR A 6 -25.87 -8.90 7.40
C THR A 6 -27.26 -9.25 7.92
N VAL A 7 -27.35 -10.16 8.89
CA VAL A 7 -28.60 -10.51 9.56
C VAL A 7 -28.51 -10.09 11.02
N LEU A 8 -29.52 -9.35 11.47
CA LEU A 8 -29.65 -8.90 12.85
C LEU A 8 -30.88 -9.54 13.49
N THR A 9 -30.67 -10.21 14.61
CA THR A 9 -31.73 -10.75 15.49
C THR A 9 -31.57 -10.20 16.90
N ASN A 10 -32.56 -10.43 17.76
CA ASN A 10 -32.44 -10.12 19.20
C ASN A 10 -31.36 -10.94 19.95
N LYS A 11 -30.76 -11.97 19.34
CA LYS A 11 -29.77 -12.85 19.99
C LYS A 11 -28.39 -12.79 19.38
N TRP A 12 -28.28 -12.45 18.10
CA TRP A 12 -27.02 -12.45 17.39
C TRP A 12 -27.08 -11.56 16.14
N ILE A 13 -25.88 -11.18 15.68
CA ILE A 13 -25.61 -10.56 14.39
C ILE A 13 -24.72 -11.49 13.58
N THR A 14 -25.03 -11.67 12.31
CA THR A 14 -24.05 -12.17 11.33
C THR A 14 -23.70 -11.08 10.34
N ILE A 15 -22.43 -10.94 10.01
CA ILE A 15 -21.92 -10.02 9.00
C ILE A 15 -20.94 -10.77 8.11
N SER A 16 -21.12 -10.65 6.79
CA SER A 16 -20.32 -11.36 5.81
C SER A 16 -19.83 -10.43 4.72
N GLY A 17 -18.69 -10.78 4.11
CA GLY A 17 -18.08 -10.03 3.02
C GLY A 17 -17.15 -10.93 2.22
N ASP A 18 -17.06 -10.69 0.92
CA ASP A 18 -16.03 -11.29 0.06
C ASP A 18 -14.71 -10.50 0.15
N SER A 19 -13.61 -11.06 -0.37
CA SER A 19 -12.29 -10.41 -0.36
C SER A 19 -11.80 -9.95 -1.73
N ARG A 20 -12.68 -9.90 -2.73
CA ARG A 20 -12.31 -9.44 -4.08
C ARG A 20 -12.22 -7.92 -4.14
N GLY A 21 -11.04 -7.43 -4.49
CA GLY A 21 -10.79 -6.06 -4.91
C GLY A 21 -10.79 -5.96 -6.42
N ILE A 22 -11.48 -4.94 -6.94
CA ILE A 22 -11.56 -4.66 -8.37
C ILE A 22 -11.05 -3.27 -8.70
N ILE A 23 -10.65 -3.09 -9.95
CA ILE A 23 -10.33 -1.80 -10.54
C ILE A 23 -11.09 -1.64 -11.85
N ASN A 24 -11.56 -0.43 -12.11
CA ASN A 24 -12.17 -0.07 -13.38
C ASN A 24 -11.17 0.75 -14.19
N GLU A 25 -10.75 0.22 -15.33
CA GLU A 25 -9.83 0.87 -16.24
C GLU A 25 -10.47 0.93 -17.63
N ASN A 26 -10.70 2.16 -18.13
CA ASN A 26 -11.30 2.41 -19.44
C ASN A 26 -12.65 1.70 -19.64
N GLY A 27 -13.50 1.70 -18.61
CA GLY A 27 -14.84 1.08 -18.63
C GLY A 27 -14.82 -0.45 -18.54
N LYS A 28 -13.64 -1.07 -18.36
CA LYS A 28 -13.50 -2.51 -18.14
C LYS A 28 -13.14 -2.77 -16.68
N VAL A 29 -13.74 -3.81 -16.11
CA VAL A 29 -13.50 -4.21 -14.73
C VAL A 29 -12.52 -5.37 -14.70
N TYR A 30 -11.50 -5.23 -13.87
CA TYR A 30 -10.48 -6.23 -13.62
C TYR A 30 -10.43 -6.58 -12.15
N ILE A 31 -10.13 -7.83 -11.85
CA ILE A 31 -9.76 -8.24 -10.50
C ILE A 31 -8.34 -7.74 -10.23
N ALA A 32 -8.20 -6.91 -9.20
CA ALA A 32 -6.91 -6.42 -8.72
C ALA A 32 -6.34 -7.33 -7.63
N SER A 33 -7.20 -7.88 -6.77
CA SER A 33 -6.81 -8.79 -5.70
C SER A 33 -7.99 -9.67 -5.24
N ASP A 34 -7.71 -10.87 -4.74
CA ASP A 34 -8.69 -11.72 -4.04
C ASP A 34 -8.40 -11.79 -2.53
N SER A 35 -7.53 -10.93 -2.01
CA SER A 35 -7.13 -10.90 -0.60
C SER A 35 -7.45 -9.57 0.10
N CYS A 36 -8.30 -8.73 -0.50
CA CYS A 36 -8.73 -7.48 0.13
C CYS A 36 -9.57 -7.80 1.37
N LYS A 37 -9.04 -7.51 2.56
CA LYS A 37 -9.80 -7.69 3.80
C LYS A 37 -10.85 -6.59 3.91
N LYS A 38 -12.13 -6.95 3.82
CA LYS A 38 -13.27 -6.00 3.93
C LYS A 38 -13.96 -6.04 5.29
N ILE A 39 -13.74 -7.11 6.06
CA ILE A 39 -14.27 -7.24 7.42
C ILE A 39 -13.15 -7.30 8.43
N HIS A 40 -13.28 -6.49 9.47
CA HIS A 40 -12.31 -6.35 10.54
C HIS A 40 -12.99 -6.54 11.88
N LYS A 41 -12.42 -7.40 12.73
CA LYS A 41 -12.70 -7.41 14.16
C LYS A 41 -11.73 -6.43 14.82
N ILE A 42 -12.25 -5.36 15.40
CA ILE A 42 -11.45 -4.35 16.12
C ILE A 42 -12.05 -4.22 17.52
N GLY A 43 -11.31 -4.68 18.53
CA GLY A 43 -11.84 -4.86 19.88
C GLY A 43 -13.06 -5.79 19.89
N GLU A 44 -14.14 -5.34 20.52
CA GLU A 44 -15.41 -6.06 20.66
C GLU A 44 -16.42 -5.75 19.54
N ARG A 45 -15.97 -5.11 18.46
CA ARG A 45 -16.82 -4.70 17.34
C ARG A 45 -16.34 -5.34 16.05
N ILE A 46 -17.28 -5.57 15.15
CA ILE A 46 -17.00 -6.03 13.79
C ILE A 46 -17.37 -4.93 12.81
N TYR A 47 -16.48 -4.64 11.89
CA TYR A 47 -16.60 -3.59 10.91
C TYR A 47 -16.57 -4.20 9.52
N TYR A 48 -17.56 -3.91 8.69
CA TYR A 48 -17.50 -4.15 7.26
C TYR A 48 -17.34 -2.82 6.53
N PHE A 49 -16.48 -2.81 5.51
CA PHE A 49 -16.23 -1.66 4.67
C PHE A 49 -16.49 -1.98 3.20
N THR A 50 -17.11 -1.04 2.49
CA THR A 50 -17.21 -1.02 1.03
C THR A 50 -17.03 0.41 0.52
N GLY A 51 -16.70 0.56 -0.77
CA GLY A 51 -16.31 1.83 -1.37
C GLY A 51 -14.87 1.79 -1.86
N LYS A 52 -14.13 2.89 -1.64
CA LYS A 52 -12.73 3.02 -2.06
C LYS A 52 -11.80 2.37 -1.03
N ALA A 53 -11.05 1.34 -1.46
CA ALA A 53 -10.17 0.56 -0.58
C ALA A 53 -9.15 1.42 0.19
N GLN A 54 -8.50 2.36 -0.48
CA GLN A 54 -7.54 3.29 0.13
C GLN A 54 -8.13 4.03 1.34
N TYR A 55 -9.39 4.45 1.22
CA TYR A 55 -10.10 5.17 2.26
C TYR A 55 -10.41 4.26 3.46
N SER A 56 -10.96 3.07 3.20
CA SER A 56 -11.26 2.10 4.24
C SER A 56 -10.00 1.59 4.95
N ASP A 57 -8.92 1.34 4.22
CA ASP A 57 -7.65 0.84 4.77
C ASP A 57 -7.05 1.85 5.76
N TYR A 58 -7.11 3.14 5.44
CA TYR A 58 -6.64 4.19 6.34
C TYR A 58 -7.51 4.30 7.60
N LEU A 59 -8.84 4.28 7.44
CA LEU A 59 -9.77 4.31 8.56
C LEU A 59 -9.58 3.12 9.50
N VAL A 60 -9.38 1.90 8.97
CA VAL A 60 -9.07 0.70 9.77
C VAL A 60 -7.85 0.93 10.65
N LYS A 61 -6.75 1.46 10.10
CA LYS A 61 -5.52 1.73 10.87
C LYS A 61 -5.75 2.71 12.02
N LEU A 62 -6.63 3.70 11.83
CA LEU A 62 -7.00 4.64 12.89
C LEU A 62 -7.87 3.98 13.97
N LEU A 63 -8.83 3.14 13.56
CA LEU A 63 -9.70 2.40 14.47
C LEU A 63 -8.93 1.36 15.30
N GLU A 64 -7.95 0.68 14.71
CA GLU A 64 -7.07 -0.27 15.41
C GLU A 64 -6.24 0.42 16.51
N LYS A 65 -5.83 1.68 16.28
CA LYS A 65 -5.12 2.50 17.29
C LYS A 65 -6.03 3.08 18.35
N ALA A 66 -7.32 3.25 18.05
CA ALA A 66 -8.31 3.85 18.95
C ALA A 66 -9.61 3.01 18.99
N PRO A 67 -9.58 1.75 19.44
CA PRO A 67 -10.75 0.86 19.43
C PRO A 67 -11.89 1.32 20.36
N TRP A 68 -11.61 2.24 21.28
CA TRP A 68 -12.58 2.80 22.23
C TRP A 68 -13.42 3.96 21.66
N LEU A 69 -13.20 4.40 20.42
CA LEU A 69 -13.96 5.50 19.83
C LEU A 69 -15.47 5.23 19.87
N THR A 70 -16.26 6.26 20.17
CA THR A 70 -17.73 6.16 20.09
C THR A 70 -18.18 6.16 18.64
N ILE A 71 -19.41 5.69 18.36
CA ILE A 71 -19.97 5.75 17.00
C ILE A 71 -20.00 7.18 16.46
N GLN A 72 -20.25 8.17 17.33
CA GLN A 72 -20.21 9.57 16.92
C GLN A 72 -18.78 10.01 16.54
N ASN A 73 -17.76 9.64 17.33
CA ASN A 73 -16.39 9.99 16.97
C ASN A 73 -15.94 9.32 15.67
N ILE A 74 -16.42 8.10 15.39
CA ILE A 74 -16.17 7.41 14.13
C ILE A 74 -16.85 8.16 12.97
N SER A 75 -18.10 8.62 13.14
CA SER A 75 -18.79 9.47 12.17
C SER A 75 -18.01 10.76 11.89
N ASP A 76 -17.57 11.47 12.94
CA ASP A 76 -16.81 12.71 12.81
C ASP A 76 -15.48 12.48 12.08
N LEU A 77 -14.82 11.35 12.36
CA LEU A 77 -13.61 10.93 11.66
C LEU A 77 -13.88 10.68 10.17
N CYS A 78 -14.96 9.97 9.83
CA CYS A 78 -15.34 9.78 8.42
C CYS A 78 -15.60 11.11 7.70
N ILE A 79 -16.24 12.09 8.35
CA ILE A 79 -16.47 13.41 7.75
C ILE A 79 -15.14 14.13 7.48
N GLU A 80 -14.22 14.08 8.44
CA GLU A 80 -12.91 14.71 8.30
C GLU A 80 -12.06 14.07 7.20
N LEU A 81 -12.04 12.73 7.14
CA LEU A 81 -11.31 12.01 6.09
C LEU A 81 -11.88 12.27 4.70
N GLU A 82 -13.21 12.35 4.56
CA GLU A 82 -13.86 12.67 3.28
C GLU A 82 -13.45 14.07 2.83
N ARG A 83 -13.44 15.04 3.74
CA ARG A 83 -12.98 16.41 3.46
C ARG A 83 -11.53 16.43 2.95
N GLN A 84 -10.62 15.72 3.63
CA GLN A 84 -9.21 15.65 3.22
C GLN A 84 -9.05 14.97 1.84
N TYR A 85 -9.82 13.91 1.59
CA TYR A 85 -9.83 13.21 0.31
C TYR A 85 -10.29 14.14 -0.82
N ILE A 86 -11.40 14.86 -0.64
CA ILE A 86 -11.91 15.83 -1.62
C ILE A 86 -10.86 16.92 -1.88
N GLU A 87 -10.27 17.50 -0.84
CA GLU A 87 -9.28 18.57 -0.99
C GLU A 87 -8.03 18.12 -1.79
N LEU A 88 -7.55 16.90 -1.55
CA LEU A 88 -6.42 16.32 -2.28
C LEU A 88 -6.73 16.07 -3.76
N HIS A 89 -7.94 15.58 -4.07
CA HIS A 89 -8.33 15.25 -5.45
C HIS A 89 -8.79 16.48 -6.25
N GLU A 90 -9.48 17.45 -5.64
CA GLU A 90 -9.84 18.71 -6.31
C GLU A 90 -8.60 19.51 -6.72
N LYS A 91 -7.54 19.53 -5.90
CA LYS A 91 -6.26 20.18 -6.23
C LYS A 91 -5.54 19.53 -7.41
N ARG A 92 -5.83 18.26 -7.72
CA ARG A 92 -5.15 17.49 -8.80
C ARG A 92 -5.75 17.71 -10.19
N ASN A 93 -6.71 18.62 -10.39
CA ASN A 93 -7.37 18.86 -11.68
C ASN A 93 -8.08 17.62 -12.27
N GLU A 94 -8.27 16.56 -11.49
CA GLU A 94 -9.32 15.60 -11.79
C GLU A 94 -10.62 16.39 -11.63
N LYS A 95 -11.23 16.75 -12.76
CA LYS A 95 -12.66 17.09 -12.76
C LYS A 95 -13.36 15.84 -12.24
N LEU A 96 -13.46 15.69 -10.92
CA LEU A 96 -14.44 14.82 -10.27
C LEU A 96 -15.73 15.15 -10.99
N ASP A 97 -16.18 14.20 -11.80
CA ASP A 97 -17.05 14.47 -12.92
C ASP A 97 -18.26 15.25 -12.38
N LYS A 98 -18.36 16.54 -12.74
CA LYS A 98 -19.45 17.43 -12.31
C LYS A 98 -20.81 16.98 -12.85
N ALA A 99 -20.87 15.81 -13.50
CA ALA A 99 -22.07 15.03 -13.69
C ALA A 99 -22.36 14.26 -12.39
N GLY A 100 -23.11 14.90 -11.47
CA GLY A 100 -23.69 14.28 -10.26
C GLY A 100 -24.69 13.15 -10.56
N LYS A 101 -24.28 12.14 -11.34
CA LYS A 101 -25.07 10.98 -11.76
C LYS A 101 -24.40 9.64 -11.44
N ASN A 102 -23.08 9.61 -11.27
CA ASN A 102 -22.35 8.43 -10.78
C ASN A 102 -21.65 8.80 -9.47
N HIS A 103 -22.40 8.90 -8.37
CA HIS A 103 -21.79 8.97 -7.05
C HIS A 103 -21.10 7.63 -6.78
N ASP A 104 -19.80 7.56 -7.12
CA ASP A 104 -18.92 6.51 -6.64
C ASP A 104 -18.94 6.58 -5.11
N ILE A 105 -19.53 5.57 -4.47
CA ILE A 105 -19.58 5.48 -3.01
C ILE A 105 -18.14 5.55 -2.48
N LEU A 106 -17.84 6.60 -1.70
CA LEU A 106 -16.52 6.76 -1.08
C LEU A 106 -16.36 5.72 0.02
N LEU A 107 -17.34 5.68 0.92
CA LEU A 107 -17.38 4.73 2.02
C LEU A 107 -18.82 4.44 2.43
N GLU A 108 -19.12 3.15 2.52
CA GLU A 108 -20.18 2.63 3.37
C GLU A 108 -19.57 1.69 4.40
N MET A 109 -19.96 1.86 5.65
CA MET A 109 -19.47 1.09 6.77
C MET A 109 -20.64 0.54 7.61
N ILE A 110 -20.55 -0.75 7.93
CA ILE A 110 -21.48 -1.42 8.85
C ILE A 110 -20.70 -1.81 10.09
N ILE A 111 -21.16 -1.38 11.27
CA ILE A 111 -20.55 -1.66 12.56
C ILE A 111 -21.51 -2.54 13.37
N ALA A 112 -21.11 -3.76 13.67
CA ALA A 112 -21.83 -4.70 14.51
C ALA A 112 -21.22 -4.75 15.91
N CYS A 113 -22.07 -4.61 16.94
CA CYS A 113 -21.65 -4.58 18.34
C CYS A 113 -22.78 -5.07 19.27
N VAL A 114 -22.49 -5.17 20.57
CA VAL A 114 -23.48 -5.38 21.63
C VAL A 114 -23.54 -4.13 22.50
N GLU A 115 -24.73 -3.56 22.65
CA GLU A 115 -24.99 -2.41 23.54
C GLU A 115 -26.09 -2.79 24.52
N ASP A 116 -25.86 -2.62 25.82
CA ASP A 116 -26.80 -2.96 26.88
C ASP A 116 -27.35 -4.40 26.78
N GLY A 117 -26.47 -5.33 26.41
CA GLY A 117 -26.81 -6.75 26.19
C GLY A 117 -27.63 -7.02 24.93
N LYS A 118 -27.80 -6.04 24.04
CA LYS A 118 -28.56 -6.17 22.80
C LYS A 118 -27.65 -6.09 21.57
N PRO A 119 -27.75 -7.05 20.64
CA PRO A 119 -27.10 -6.92 19.34
C PRO A 119 -27.57 -5.65 18.62
N THR A 120 -26.62 -4.83 18.19
CA THR A 120 -26.85 -3.52 17.60
C THR A 120 -25.97 -3.34 16.36
N ILE A 121 -26.54 -2.75 15.31
CA ILE A 121 -25.83 -2.37 14.09
C ILE A 121 -25.93 -0.86 13.90
N TYR A 122 -24.82 -0.27 13.46
CA TYR A 122 -24.75 1.08 12.92
C TYR A 122 -24.35 1.04 11.45
N VAL A 123 -25.04 1.83 10.63
CA VAL A 123 -24.66 2.06 9.23
C VAL A 123 -24.23 3.51 9.07
N LEU A 124 -23.01 3.73 8.58
CA LEU A 124 -22.49 5.05 8.19
C LEU A 124 -22.26 5.05 6.68
N GLN A 125 -22.80 6.04 5.99
CA GLN A 125 -22.71 6.18 4.53
C GLN A 125 -22.42 7.63 4.16
N ASP A 126 -21.55 7.83 3.17
CA ASP A 126 -21.24 9.13 2.56
C ASP A 126 -22.49 9.87 2.08
N SER A 127 -23.42 9.15 1.44
CA SER A 127 -24.71 9.68 0.95
C SER A 127 -25.59 10.31 2.04
N ASN A 128 -25.39 9.94 3.31
CA ASN A 128 -26.08 10.50 4.47
C ASN A 128 -25.12 11.29 5.39
N LYS A 129 -24.01 11.80 4.85
CA LYS A 129 -22.97 12.54 5.58
C LYS A 129 -22.51 11.81 6.84
N TYR A 130 -22.40 10.49 6.73
CA TYR A 130 -22.04 9.57 7.82
C TYR A 130 -22.92 9.65 9.07
N LYS A 131 -24.11 10.26 9.01
CA LYS A 131 -25.02 10.29 10.16
C LYS A 131 -25.38 8.86 10.57
N PRO A 132 -25.11 8.44 11.83
CA PRO A 132 -25.31 7.06 12.24
C PRO A 132 -26.76 6.60 12.15
N ILE A 133 -27.00 5.53 11.38
CA ILE A 133 -28.29 4.85 11.33
C ILE A 133 -28.23 3.64 12.26
N LYS A 134 -28.87 3.75 13.43
CA LYS A 134 -28.92 2.69 14.42
C LYS A 134 -30.04 1.69 14.12
N ARG A 135 -29.74 0.40 14.29
CA ARG A 135 -30.67 -0.72 14.26
C ARG A 135 -30.41 -1.62 15.46
N ILE A 136 -31.45 -1.94 16.21
CA ILE A 136 -31.37 -2.82 17.39
C ILE A 136 -32.12 -4.11 17.05
N GLY A 137 -31.58 -5.25 17.47
CA GLY A 137 -32.20 -6.54 17.18
C GLY A 137 -33.61 -6.66 17.74
N GLU A 138 -34.59 -6.82 16.85
CA GLU A 138 -35.96 -7.19 17.19
C GLU A 138 -36.18 -8.70 16.99
N VAL A 139 -37.40 -9.18 17.29
CA VAL A 139 -37.81 -10.57 17.05
C VAL A 139 -37.88 -10.88 15.55
N CYS A 140 -37.93 -9.85 14.69
CA CYS A 140 -37.88 -9.93 13.23
C CYS A 140 -36.56 -9.40 12.66
N GLU A 141 -36.09 -10.07 11.61
CA GLU A 141 -34.74 -9.93 11.06
C GLU A 141 -34.56 -8.65 10.27
N THR A 142 -33.63 -7.79 10.68
CA THR A 142 -33.17 -6.72 9.78
C THR A 142 -32.08 -7.31 8.89
N LEU A 143 -32.36 -7.31 7.59
CA LEU A 143 -31.41 -7.68 6.55
C LEU A 143 -30.83 -6.41 5.95
N ILE A 144 -29.50 -6.27 6.06
CA ILE A 144 -28.76 -5.22 5.40
C ILE A 144 -27.88 -5.89 4.37
N SER A 145 -28.13 -5.59 3.10
CA SER A 145 -27.27 -6.01 1.99
C SER A 145 -26.71 -4.79 1.31
N SER A 146 -25.43 -4.87 0.93
CA SER A 146 -24.73 -3.78 0.24
C SER A 146 -23.88 -4.35 -0.90
N GLY A 147 -23.85 -3.59 -1.99
CA GLY A 147 -23.03 -3.81 -3.18
C GLY A 147 -23.62 -4.77 -4.21
N TRP A 148 -22.78 -5.49 -4.96
CA TRP A 148 -23.21 -6.20 -6.17
C TRP A 148 -24.00 -7.47 -5.84
N GLY A 149 -25.20 -7.60 -6.43
CA GLY A 149 -26.09 -8.75 -6.18
C GLY A 149 -26.72 -8.75 -4.79
N SER A 150 -26.74 -7.59 -4.12
CA SER A 150 -27.26 -7.43 -2.76
C SER A 150 -28.75 -7.77 -2.66
N ASP A 151 -29.53 -7.52 -3.72
CA ASP A 151 -30.96 -7.77 -3.74
C ASP A 151 -31.26 -9.27 -3.88
N GLU A 152 -30.60 -9.97 -4.81
CA GLU A 152 -30.75 -11.41 -4.96
C GLU A 152 -30.22 -12.17 -3.74
N GLY A 153 -29.06 -11.74 -3.22
CA GLY A 153 -28.51 -12.26 -1.97
C GLY A 153 -29.47 -12.04 -0.81
N ALA A 154 -30.09 -10.85 -0.73
CA ALA A 154 -31.04 -10.55 0.33
C ALA A 154 -32.31 -11.43 0.22
N GLU A 155 -32.86 -11.60 -0.97
CA GLU A 155 -34.04 -12.43 -1.17
C GLU A 155 -33.79 -13.90 -0.84
N LEU A 156 -32.59 -14.44 -1.14
CA LEU A 156 -32.20 -15.78 -0.72
C LEU A 156 -32.16 -15.92 0.82
N VAL A 157 -31.59 -14.94 1.51
CA VAL A 157 -31.53 -14.93 2.99
C VAL A 157 -32.93 -14.87 3.59
N LYS A 158 -33.79 -13.96 3.10
CA LYS A 158 -35.18 -13.85 3.57
C LYS A 158 -35.94 -15.16 3.44
N LYS A 159 -35.81 -15.84 2.29
CA LYS A 159 -36.44 -17.16 2.06
C LYS A 159 -35.93 -18.21 3.04
N ARG A 160 -34.63 -18.24 3.33
CA ARG A 160 -34.03 -19.20 4.27
C ARG A 160 -34.43 -18.94 5.72
N LEU A 161 -34.42 -17.68 6.14
CA LEU A 161 -34.84 -17.29 7.49
C LEU A 161 -36.32 -17.59 7.76
N ALA A 162 -37.18 -17.43 6.75
CA ALA A 162 -38.59 -17.81 6.84
C ALA A 162 -38.78 -19.31 7.11
N LEU A 163 -37.85 -20.17 6.66
CA LEU A 163 -37.91 -21.62 6.82
C LEU A 163 -37.29 -22.11 8.13
N ILE A 164 -36.20 -21.49 8.60
CA ILE A 164 -35.49 -21.91 9.81
C ILE A 164 -35.43 -20.75 10.80
N ARG A 165 -36.36 -20.75 11.76
CA ARG A 165 -36.48 -19.69 12.78
C ARG A 165 -35.32 -19.61 13.78
N LYS A 166 -34.50 -20.66 13.87
CA LYS A 166 -33.34 -20.77 14.78
C LYS A 166 -32.22 -21.60 14.14
N PRO A 167 -31.54 -21.07 13.11
CA PRO A 167 -30.47 -21.82 12.45
C PRO A 167 -29.30 -22.01 13.43
N ASN A 168 -28.69 -23.19 13.40
CA ASN A 168 -27.43 -23.41 14.08
C ASN A 168 -26.28 -22.76 13.29
N ASP A 169 -25.05 -22.80 13.82
CA ASP A 169 -23.89 -22.17 13.16
C ASP A 169 -23.59 -22.79 11.78
N THR A 170 -23.77 -24.09 11.63
CA THR A 170 -23.59 -24.82 10.36
C THR A 170 -24.63 -24.39 9.33
N ASP A 171 -25.90 -24.32 9.72
CA ASP A 171 -26.99 -23.90 8.84
C ASP A 171 -26.72 -22.49 8.29
N LEU A 172 -26.35 -21.55 9.17
CA LEU A 172 -25.99 -20.19 8.79
C LEU A 172 -24.83 -20.20 7.78
N PHE A 173 -23.75 -20.90 8.10
CA PHE A 173 -22.57 -20.93 7.24
C PHE A 173 -22.88 -21.50 5.84
N GLU A 174 -23.67 -22.57 5.75
CA GLU A 174 -24.09 -23.14 4.45
C GLU A 174 -24.99 -22.20 3.66
N TRP A 175 -25.88 -21.43 4.31
CA TRP A 175 -26.68 -20.41 3.62
C TRP A 175 -25.80 -19.33 3.01
N TYR A 176 -24.82 -18.83 3.78
CA TYR A 176 -23.89 -17.83 3.29
C TYR A 176 -23.05 -18.37 2.12
N LYS A 177 -22.54 -19.61 2.20
CA LYS A 177 -21.85 -20.23 1.06
C LYS A 177 -22.70 -20.22 -0.21
N GLU A 178 -23.96 -20.65 -0.12
CA GLU A 178 -24.88 -20.67 -1.25
C GLU A 178 -25.07 -19.27 -1.85
N ILE A 179 -25.21 -18.25 -1.02
CA ILE A 179 -25.36 -16.85 -1.46
C ILE A 179 -24.12 -16.39 -2.23
N TYR A 180 -22.92 -16.59 -1.69
CA TYR A 180 -21.69 -16.16 -2.37
C TYR A 180 -21.37 -17.00 -3.60
N LEU A 181 -21.69 -18.29 -3.60
CA LEU A 181 -21.61 -19.13 -4.80
C LEU A 181 -22.57 -18.63 -5.88
N ASN A 182 -23.80 -18.24 -5.53
CA ASN A 182 -24.75 -17.68 -6.48
C ASN A 182 -24.30 -16.30 -6.98
N GLY A 183 -23.81 -15.43 -6.09
CA GLY A 183 -23.33 -14.08 -6.39
C GLY A 183 -21.95 -14.01 -7.05
N ASN A 184 -21.21 -15.13 -7.16
CA ASN A 184 -19.86 -15.15 -7.74
C ASN A 184 -19.84 -14.51 -9.14
N SER A 185 -18.97 -13.51 -9.29
CA SER A 185 -18.83 -12.66 -10.46
C SER A 185 -17.47 -11.96 -10.46
N VAL A 186 -17.21 -11.09 -11.44
CA VAL A 186 -16.01 -10.24 -11.41
C VAL A 186 -15.98 -9.31 -10.18
N TYR A 187 -17.14 -9.04 -9.56
CA TYR A 187 -17.28 -8.15 -8.40
C TYR A 187 -17.24 -8.87 -7.05
N VAL A 188 -17.45 -10.18 -7.03
CA VAL A 188 -17.63 -10.98 -5.82
C VAL A 188 -16.83 -12.29 -5.95
N GLY A 189 -15.82 -12.47 -5.09
CA GLY A 189 -15.01 -13.68 -5.06
C GLY A 189 -13.88 -13.63 -4.04
N GLY A 190 -12.84 -14.45 -4.24
CA GLY A 190 -11.80 -14.63 -3.23
C GLY A 190 -12.32 -15.45 -2.04
N THR A 191 -12.07 -15.00 -0.83
CA THR A 191 -12.55 -15.61 0.42
C THR A 191 -13.78 -14.87 0.94
N MET A 192 -14.86 -15.60 1.19
CA MET A 192 -15.95 -15.14 2.04
C MET A 192 -15.52 -15.23 3.49
N THR A 193 -15.54 -14.12 4.21
CA THR A 193 -15.43 -14.09 5.67
C THR A 193 -16.80 -13.81 6.28
N LEU A 194 -17.19 -14.60 7.27
CA LEU A 194 -18.43 -14.46 8.02
C LEU A 194 -18.11 -14.38 9.51
N TYR A 195 -18.55 -13.31 10.16
CA TYR A 195 -18.54 -13.22 11.61
C TYR A 195 -19.94 -13.41 12.18
N LYS A 196 -20.05 -14.14 13.29
CA LYS A 196 -21.24 -14.23 14.13
C LYS A 196 -20.95 -13.65 15.51
N LEU A 197 -21.65 -12.58 15.87
CA LEU A 197 -21.59 -11.92 17.18
C LEU A 197 -22.86 -12.26 17.97
N ASN A 198 -22.73 -12.90 19.12
CA ASN A 198 -23.86 -13.20 20.00
C ASN A 198 -24.11 -12.06 20.99
N TYR A 199 -25.31 -12.01 21.58
CA TYR A 199 -25.71 -11.02 22.59
C TYR A 199 -24.81 -11.04 23.86
N ASP A 200 -24.09 -12.13 24.11
CA ASP A 200 -23.11 -12.26 25.19
C ASP A 200 -21.71 -11.72 24.83
N GLY A 201 -21.58 -11.10 23.65
CA GLY A 201 -20.32 -10.55 23.14
C GLY A 201 -19.42 -11.56 22.43
N LYS A 202 -19.74 -12.86 22.43
CA LYS A 202 -18.88 -13.86 21.77
C LYS A 202 -18.93 -13.73 20.26
N ILE A 203 -17.74 -13.64 19.66
CA ILE A 203 -17.53 -13.55 18.22
C ILE A 203 -16.96 -14.88 17.70
N LYS A 204 -17.60 -15.44 16.67
CA LYS A 204 -17.08 -16.58 15.88
C LYS A 204 -16.81 -16.12 14.46
N GLU A 205 -15.77 -16.67 13.86
CA GLU A 205 -15.36 -16.41 12.48
C GLU A 205 -15.43 -17.69 11.65
N PHE A 206 -15.91 -17.57 10.42
CA PHE A 206 -15.95 -18.62 9.43
C PHE A 206 -15.39 -18.10 8.12
N ASN A 207 -14.63 -18.92 7.40
CA ASN A 207 -14.04 -18.57 6.13
C ASN A 207 -14.36 -19.63 5.07
N PHE A 208 -14.61 -19.18 3.84
CA PHE A 208 -14.88 -20.06 2.70
C PHE A 208 -14.26 -19.48 1.44
N GLN A 209 -13.45 -20.28 0.74
CA GLN A 209 -12.94 -19.91 -0.57
C GLN A 209 -14.08 -19.99 -1.60
N ILE A 210 -14.38 -18.87 -2.24
CA ILE A 210 -15.36 -18.77 -3.33
C ILE A 210 -14.62 -19.16 -4.62
N PRO A 211 -14.96 -20.30 -5.24
CA PRO A 211 -14.38 -20.67 -6.54
C PRO A 211 -14.90 -19.73 -7.63
N ASP A 212 -14.01 -19.35 -8.54
CA ASP A 212 -14.40 -18.63 -9.75
C ASP A 212 -15.20 -19.55 -10.68
N LYS A 213 -16.42 -19.15 -11.05
CA LYS A 213 -17.27 -19.87 -12.01
C LYS A 213 -16.67 -19.90 -13.41
N ILE A 214 -15.95 -18.83 -13.77
CA ILE A 214 -15.27 -18.65 -15.06
C ILE A 214 -13.96 -17.89 -14.83
N LYS A 215 -13.05 -17.92 -15.81
CA LYS A 215 -11.84 -17.10 -15.76
C LYS A 215 -12.20 -15.63 -15.97
N TYR A 216 -12.09 -14.82 -14.90
CA TYR A 216 -12.28 -13.37 -14.97
C TYR A 216 -10.98 -12.67 -15.39
N PRO A 217 -11.07 -11.50 -16.06
CA PRO A 217 -9.91 -10.69 -16.37
C PRO A 217 -9.24 -10.19 -15.08
N ARG A 218 -7.93 -10.39 -14.97
CA ARG A 218 -7.08 -9.93 -13.86
C ARG A 218 -6.10 -8.89 -14.39
N LEU A 219 -5.72 -7.93 -13.55
CA LEU A 219 -4.63 -7.03 -13.89
C LEU A 219 -3.31 -7.76 -13.61
N GLU A 220 -2.76 -8.42 -14.63
CA GLU A 220 -1.59 -9.32 -14.48
C GLU A 220 -0.29 -8.58 -14.11
N ASN A 221 -0.25 -7.25 -14.26
CA ASN A 221 0.95 -6.41 -14.08
C ASN A 221 0.85 -5.34 -12.96
N LEU A 222 -0.27 -5.30 -12.23
CA LEU A 222 -0.50 -4.29 -11.18
C LEU A 222 -1.10 -4.97 -9.95
N GLN A 223 -0.35 -4.97 -8.85
CA GLN A 223 -0.87 -5.42 -7.57
C GLN A 223 -1.05 -4.21 -6.65
N TYR A 224 -2.22 -4.09 -6.05
CA TYR A 224 -2.45 -3.14 -4.96
C TYR A 224 -2.05 -3.80 -3.64
N ASP A 225 -1.05 -3.24 -2.98
CA ASP A 225 -0.66 -3.56 -1.62
C ASP A 225 -1.29 -2.51 -0.68
N PRO A 226 -2.21 -2.89 0.22
CA PRO A 226 -2.83 -1.95 1.18
C PRO A 226 -1.85 -1.21 2.11
N LEU A 227 -0.63 -1.73 2.28
CA LEU A 227 0.41 -1.11 3.10
C LEU A 227 1.33 -0.21 2.27
N ASN A 228 1.60 -0.59 1.02
CA ASN A 228 2.63 0.03 0.17
C ASN A 228 2.06 0.67 -1.12
N GLY A 229 0.75 0.67 -1.33
CA GLY A 229 0.05 1.21 -2.50
C GLY A 229 0.24 0.41 -3.80
N ILE A 230 0.38 1.10 -4.94
CA ILE A 230 0.39 0.45 -6.26
C ILE A 230 1.79 -0.12 -6.54
N LYS A 231 1.92 -1.45 -6.55
CA LYS A 231 3.16 -2.14 -6.92
C LYS A 231 3.16 -2.45 -8.41
N ILE A 232 4.09 -1.86 -9.14
CA ILE A 232 4.40 -2.21 -10.53
C ILE A 232 5.65 -3.09 -10.49
N SER A 233 5.52 -4.34 -10.92
CA SER A 233 6.64 -5.27 -11.00
C SER A 233 6.51 -6.14 -12.23
N LYS A 234 7.63 -6.39 -12.90
CA LYS A 234 7.71 -7.39 -13.97
C LYS A 234 7.71 -8.77 -13.32
N ASN A 235 6.77 -9.63 -13.70
CA ASN A 235 6.81 -11.03 -13.34
C ASN A 235 7.95 -11.69 -14.12
N GLU A 236 9.10 -11.89 -13.47
CA GLU A 236 10.17 -12.71 -14.03
C GLU A 236 9.85 -14.16 -13.67
N ASN A 237 8.95 -14.76 -14.45
CA ASN A 237 8.44 -16.11 -14.28
C ASN A 237 9.58 -17.14 -14.45
N THR A 238 10.50 -17.22 -13.50
CA THR A 238 11.70 -18.07 -13.53
C THR A 238 11.39 -19.50 -13.08
N SER A 239 10.23 -19.72 -12.44
CA SER A 239 9.76 -21.03 -11.97
C SER A 239 8.71 -21.69 -12.89
N GLY A 240 8.19 -21.00 -13.90
CA GLY A 240 7.16 -21.53 -14.81
C GLY A 240 5.78 -21.74 -14.19
N ASP A 241 5.56 -21.39 -12.91
CA ASP A 241 4.24 -21.44 -12.27
C ASP A 241 3.57 -20.07 -12.31
N PRO A 242 2.55 -19.84 -13.17
CA PRO A 242 1.83 -18.58 -13.24
C PRO A 242 1.08 -18.22 -11.94
N ASN A 243 0.97 -19.15 -10.98
CA ASN A 243 0.34 -18.89 -9.67
C ASN A 243 1.35 -18.49 -8.58
N ASN A 244 2.66 -18.57 -8.84
CA ASN A 244 3.70 -18.22 -7.86
C ASN A 244 4.83 -17.36 -8.45
N PRO A 245 4.53 -16.13 -8.86
CA PRO A 245 5.50 -15.21 -9.46
C PRO A 245 6.59 -14.75 -8.48
N ILE A 246 7.84 -14.73 -8.94
CA ILE A 246 9.00 -14.17 -8.22
C ILE A 246 9.19 -12.71 -8.69
N TRP A 247 8.99 -11.77 -7.77
CA TRP A 247 9.03 -10.33 -8.06
C TRP A 247 10.33 -9.71 -7.54
N LYS A 248 11.18 -9.19 -8.44
CA LYS A 248 12.54 -8.71 -8.08
C LYS A 248 12.63 -7.20 -7.83
N ASP A 249 11.91 -6.39 -8.59
CA ASP A 249 11.92 -4.93 -8.45
C ASP A 249 10.55 -4.43 -7.95
N LYS A 250 10.54 -3.47 -7.02
CA LYS A 250 9.32 -2.82 -6.53
C LYS A 250 9.39 -1.34 -6.81
N PHE A 251 8.52 -0.86 -7.68
CA PHE A 251 8.16 0.54 -7.76
C PHE A 251 6.77 0.70 -7.16
N TYR A 252 6.64 1.51 -6.10
CA TYR A 252 5.36 1.74 -5.47
C TYR A 252 5.17 3.16 -4.95
N VAL A 253 3.90 3.57 -4.86
CA VAL A 253 3.51 4.84 -4.26
C VAL A 253 2.88 4.54 -2.91
N ASP A 254 3.49 4.96 -1.81
CA ASP A 254 2.98 4.68 -0.47
C ASP A 254 1.70 5.48 -0.14
N THR A 255 1.14 5.24 1.04
CA THR A 255 -0.09 5.93 1.50
C THR A 255 0.07 7.43 1.72
N TYR A 256 1.29 7.97 1.70
CA TYR A 256 1.58 9.39 1.81
C TYR A 256 1.88 10.04 0.44
N GLY A 257 1.85 9.25 -0.64
CA GLY A 257 2.19 9.71 -1.98
C GLY A 257 3.69 9.72 -2.26
N ASN A 258 4.53 9.14 -1.41
CA ASN A 258 5.94 8.99 -1.69
C ASN A 258 6.14 7.93 -2.78
N VAL A 259 6.98 8.24 -3.76
CA VAL A 259 7.43 7.26 -4.74
C VAL A 259 8.61 6.50 -4.13
N ILE A 260 8.41 5.21 -3.87
CA ILE A 260 9.43 4.33 -3.34
C ILE A 260 9.87 3.36 -4.43
N LEU A 261 11.18 3.30 -4.61
CA LEU A 261 11.84 2.32 -5.46
C LEU A 261 12.70 1.41 -4.58
N ASP A 262 12.38 0.13 -4.59
CA ASP A 262 13.16 -0.95 -3.98
C ASP A 262 13.65 -1.87 -5.12
N GLY A 263 14.94 -1.80 -5.44
CA GLY A 263 15.54 -2.52 -6.57
C GLY A 263 16.45 -1.63 -7.43
N ILE A 264 16.52 -1.93 -8.72
CA ILE A 264 17.42 -1.24 -9.66
C ILE A 264 16.62 -0.32 -10.58
N PHE A 265 16.93 0.98 -10.60
CA PHE A 265 16.48 1.89 -11.66
C PHE A 265 17.50 1.90 -12.79
N LYS A 266 17.06 1.75 -14.05
CA LYS A 266 17.92 1.97 -15.22
C LYS A 266 17.19 2.82 -16.26
N THR A 267 17.88 3.79 -16.86
CA THR A 267 17.33 4.56 -18.00
C THR A 267 17.43 3.82 -19.33
N GLY A 268 18.15 2.69 -19.38
CA GLY A 268 18.31 1.83 -20.55
C GLY A 268 18.75 0.42 -20.15
N PHE A 269 18.52 -0.57 -21.01
CA PHE A 269 18.91 -1.97 -20.74
C PHE A 269 20.43 -2.17 -20.78
N SER A 270 21.11 -1.50 -21.71
CA SER A 270 22.56 -1.56 -21.93
C SER A 270 23.05 -0.29 -22.63
N GLY A 271 24.36 -0.09 -22.70
CA GLY A 271 25.00 1.09 -23.29
C GLY A 271 24.83 2.32 -22.40
N THR A 272 24.77 3.50 -23.03
CA THR A 272 24.60 4.78 -22.35
C THR A 272 23.35 4.79 -21.46
N ARG A 273 23.56 4.82 -20.14
CA ARG A 273 22.47 4.81 -19.15
C ARG A 273 22.92 5.34 -17.80
N ILE A 274 21.93 5.68 -16.97
CA ILE A 274 22.09 5.87 -15.53
C ILE A 274 21.46 4.68 -14.82
N GLU A 275 22.16 4.15 -13.81
CA GLU A 275 21.74 3.06 -12.94
C GLU A 275 21.71 3.54 -11.49
N ILE A 276 20.61 3.31 -10.77
CA ILE A 276 20.50 3.59 -9.32
C ILE A 276 20.11 2.30 -8.62
N ASP A 277 20.95 1.84 -7.69
CA ASP A 277 20.69 0.66 -6.86
C ASP A 277 21.34 0.82 -5.48
N GLY A 278 21.41 -0.27 -4.70
CA GLY A 278 22.06 -0.28 -3.38
C GLY A 278 23.56 0.04 -3.40
N ARG A 279 24.20 0.06 -4.58
CA ARG A 279 25.61 0.45 -4.79
C ARG A 279 25.75 1.92 -5.20
N GLY A 280 24.66 2.67 -5.36
CA GLY A 280 24.68 4.12 -5.60
C GLY A 280 24.11 4.54 -6.96
N LEU A 281 24.58 5.68 -7.47
CA LEU A 281 24.20 6.27 -8.76
C LEU A 281 25.37 6.14 -9.73
N ILE A 282 25.24 5.31 -10.75
CA ILE A 282 26.32 4.98 -11.67
C ILE A 282 25.92 5.35 -13.10
N SER A 283 26.75 6.15 -13.75
CA SER A 283 26.63 6.46 -15.17
C SER A 283 27.48 5.48 -15.99
N TYR A 284 26.91 4.98 -17.10
CA TYR A 284 27.57 4.06 -18.01
C TYR A 284 27.62 4.63 -19.42
N GLY A 285 28.68 4.29 -20.14
CA GLY A 285 28.88 4.58 -21.56
C GLY A 285 28.32 3.52 -22.50
N ASP A 286 28.48 3.74 -23.80
CA ASP A 286 27.97 2.87 -24.86
C ASP A 286 28.55 1.44 -24.84
N SER A 287 29.74 1.24 -24.27
CA SER A 287 30.35 -0.10 -24.13
C SER A 287 30.10 -0.75 -22.76
N ASN A 288 29.15 -0.24 -21.96
CA ASN A 288 28.81 -0.71 -20.60
C ASN A 288 29.89 -0.58 -19.52
N GLN A 289 30.94 0.20 -19.76
CA GLN A 289 31.88 0.69 -18.76
C GLN A 289 31.27 1.88 -18.00
N LYS A 290 31.75 2.12 -16.78
CA LYS A 290 31.41 3.36 -16.06
C LYS A 290 31.95 4.54 -16.86
N GLU A 291 31.18 5.60 -17.01
CA GLU A 291 31.59 6.79 -17.76
C GLU A 291 30.92 8.02 -17.16
N GLY A 292 31.67 9.09 -16.97
CA GLY A 292 31.18 10.33 -16.37
C GLY A 292 31.00 10.22 -14.86
N PHE A 293 29.96 10.84 -14.31
CA PHE A 293 29.78 11.01 -12.87
C PHE A 293 29.15 9.79 -12.19
N CYS A 294 29.80 9.28 -11.14
CA CYS A 294 29.31 8.16 -10.33
C CYS A 294 29.40 8.47 -8.83
N ILE A 295 28.35 8.12 -8.10
CA ILE A 295 28.32 8.05 -6.63
C ILE A 295 28.23 6.57 -6.26
N GLU A 296 29.22 6.06 -5.58
CA GLU A 296 29.34 4.63 -5.27
C GLU A 296 29.26 4.41 -3.76
N ALA A 297 28.38 3.51 -3.35
CA ALA A 297 28.38 2.88 -2.03
C ALA A 297 29.15 1.56 -2.17
N GLY A 298 30.40 1.54 -1.68
CA GLY A 298 31.27 0.39 -1.74
C GLY A 298 30.95 -0.65 -0.65
N ASP A 299 31.27 -1.91 -0.94
CA ASP A 299 30.95 -3.09 -0.14
C ASP A 299 31.67 -3.19 1.24
N TYR A 300 32.43 -2.16 1.63
CA TYR A 300 33.22 -2.14 2.87
C TYR A 300 33.06 -0.85 3.67
N GLY A 301 31.93 -0.15 3.51
CA GLY A 301 31.64 1.09 4.24
C GLY A 301 32.33 2.33 3.67
N TYR A 302 32.86 2.23 2.44
CA TYR A 302 33.39 3.37 1.71
C TYR A 302 32.29 3.95 0.84
N SER A 303 32.13 5.27 0.86
CA SER A 303 31.36 5.96 -0.18
C SER A 303 32.33 6.80 -1.00
N SER A 304 32.20 6.77 -2.32
CA SER A 304 33.04 7.54 -3.21
C SER A 304 32.25 8.30 -4.26
N LEU A 305 32.70 9.50 -4.57
CA LEU A 305 32.30 10.23 -5.76
C LEU A 305 33.45 10.13 -6.76
N CYS A 306 33.16 9.54 -7.92
CA CYS A 306 34.12 9.25 -8.97
C CYS A 306 33.69 9.92 -10.27
N ILE A 307 34.67 10.34 -11.07
CA ILE A 307 34.48 10.74 -12.46
C ILE A 307 35.27 9.75 -13.30
N TYR A 308 34.61 9.11 -14.25
CA TYR A 308 35.18 8.15 -15.18
C TYR A 308 35.36 8.77 -16.57
N ASP A 309 36.42 8.39 -17.28
CA ASP A 309 36.57 8.69 -18.70
C ASP A 309 35.71 7.74 -19.58
N ALA A 310 35.76 7.94 -20.90
CA ALA A 310 35.05 7.11 -21.88
C ALA A 310 35.59 5.67 -21.97
N PHE A 311 36.67 5.33 -21.26
CA PHE A 311 37.25 3.99 -21.22
C PHE A 311 37.02 3.29 -19.88
N GLY A 312 36.37 3.96 -18.93
CA GLY A 312 36.10 3.42 -17.59
C GLY A 312 37.26 3.57 -16.62
N HIS A 313 38.21 4.46 -16.89
CA HIS A 313 39.26 4.81 -15.95
C HIS A 313 38.79 5.89 -14.97
N ASP A 314 39.15 5.74 -13.69
CA ASP A 314 38.97 6.81 -12.69
C ASP A 314 39.80 8.03 -13.13
N VAL A 315 39.17 9.17 -13.39
CA VAL A 315 39.85 10.46 -13.66
C VAL A 315 40.01 11.23 -12.36
N PHE A 316 38.97 11.21 -11.54
CA PHE A 316 38.92 11.86 -10.24
C PHE A 316 38.16 10.98 -9.26
N LYS A 317 38.64 10.90 -8.02
CA LYS A 317 37.98 10.18 -6.95
C LYS A 317 38.12 10.92 -5.64
N THR A 318 36.99 11.12 -4.98
CA THR A 318 36.95 11.41 -3.55
C THR A 318 36.27 10.28 -2.83
N TYR A 319 36.83 9.84 -1.70
CA TYR A 319 36.20 8.81 -0.89
C TYR A 319 36.43 9.04 0.60
N TYR A 320 35.47 8.55 1.38
CA TYR A 320 35.51 8.56 2.83
C TYR A 320 35.74 7.12 3.32
N ASP A 321 36.72 6.92 4.21
CA ASP A 321 36.98 5.62 4.82
C ASP A 321 36.23 5.39 6.14
N THR A 322 36.25 4.14 6.59
CA THR A 322 35.63 3.73 7.86
C THR A 322 36.30 4.34 9.10
N LEU A 323 37.43 5.03 8.94
CA LEU A 323 38.16 5.71 10.01
C LEU A 323 37.90 7.23 10.04
N GLY A 324 37.02 7.75 9.19
CA GLY A 324 36.74 9.18 9.18
C GLY A 324 37.57 10.00 8.21
N LYS A 325 38.44 9.39 7.41
CA LYS A 325 39.38 10.10 6.55
C LYS A 325 38.78 10.32 5.17
N VAL A 326 38.97 11.53 4.66
CA VAL A 326 38.62 11.91 3.29
C VAL A 326 39.88 11.91 2.44
N TYR A 327 39.81 11.27 1.29
CA TYR A 327 40.89 11.25 0.31
C TYR A 327 40.44 11.96 -0.95
N LEU A 328 41.32 12.76 -1.53
CA LEU A 328 41.14 13.40 -2.84
C LEU A 328 42.27 12.90 -3.74
N GLY A 329 41.94 12.32 -4.89
CA GLY A 329 42.93 11.82 -5.83
C GLY A 329 42.50 12.06 -7.28
N SER A 330 43.47 12.43 -8.10
CA SER A 330 43.41 12.26 -9.55
C SER A 330 44.23 11.03 -9.95
N TYR A 331 43.84 10.38 -11.04
CA TYR A 331 44.53 9.20 -11.56
C TYR A 331 44.80 9.40 -13.06
N TYR A 332 45.69 8.58 -13.64
CA TYR A 332 46.05 8.59 -15.06
C TYR A 332 46.54 9.96 -15.59
N ASP A 333 47.62 10.46 -14.99
CA ASP A 333 48.30 11.71 -15.40
C ASP A 333 47.43 12.97 -15.40
N ALA A 334 46.26 12.92 -14.76
CA ALA A 334 45.44 14.10 -14.53
C ALA A 334 46.02 14.94 -13.40
N ASP A 335 46.26 16.22 -13.67
CA ASP A 335 46.64 17.19 -12.64
C ASP A 335 45.44 17.48 -11.73
N LEU A 336 45.62 17.30 -10.41
CA LEU A 336 44.65 17.79 -9.43
C LEU A 336 44.95 19.26 -9.09
N ILE A 337 44.25 20.17 -9.78
CA ILE A 337 44.36 21.61 -9.49
C ILE A 337 43.27 21.99 -8.48
N VAL A 338 43.69 22.35 -7.26
CA VAL A 338 42.79 22.83 -6.20
C VAL A 338 42.87 24.35 -6.10
N THR A 339 41.81 25.04 -6.52
CA THR A 339 41.69 26.50 -6.40
C THR A 339 40.87 26.86 -5.17
N VAL A 340 41.43 27.68 -4.29
CA VAL A 340 40.74 28.13 -3.06
C VAL A 340 40.49 29.63 -3.14
N GLY A 341 39.23 30.04 -3.11
CA GLY A 341 38.80 31.45 -3.14
C GLY A 341 38.90 32.17 -1.79
N GLY A 342 39.88 31.83 -0.96
CA GLY A 342 40.02 32.30 0.43
C GLY A 342 41.23 31.67 1.12
N ASN A 343 41.22 31.62 2.46
CA ASN A 343 42.28 30.95 3.22
C ASN A 343 42.07 29.43 3.21
N LEU A 344 43.11 28.68 2.85
CA LEU A 344 43.18 27.24 3.07
C LEU A 344 43.84 26.99 4.42
N LEU A 345 43.06 26.55 5.40
CA LEU A 345 43.58 26.17 6.72
C LEU A 345 43.78 24.65 6.73
N PHE A 346 45.02 24.22 6.90
CA PHE A 346 45.32 22.83 7.24
C PHE A 346 45.43 22.73 8.76
N ASP A 347 44.40 22.18 9.40
CA ASP A 347 44.45 21.81 10.81
C ASP A 347 44.89 20.35 10.91
N VAL A 348 46.13 20.13 11.34
CA VAL A 348 46.74 18.80 11.38
C VAL A 348 46.83 18.35 12.82
N ASP A 349 45.74 17.76 13.33
CA ASP A 349 45.75 17.04 14.61
C ASP A 349 46.35 15.64 14.41
N GLY A 350 47.69 15.55 14.33
CA GLY A 350 48.37 14.25 14.25
C GLY A 350 49.86 14.28 13.86
N TYR A 351 50.58 13.21 14.23
CA TYR A 351 51.99 12.99 13.93
C TYR A 351 52.24 12.95 12.41
N VAL A 352 52.85 14.01 11.86
CA VAL A 352 53.35 14.02 10.47
C VAL A 352 54.63 13.20 10.40
N LYS A 353 54.66 12.14 9.57
CA LYS A 353 55.89 11.36 9.33
C LYS A 353 56.90 12.23 8.55
N PRO A 354 58.20 12.25 8.92
CA PRO A 354 59.17 13.22 8.37
C PRO A 354 59.56 13.09 6.88
N ASN A 355 58.94 12.20 6.10
CA ASN A 355 59.36 11.89 4.72
C ASN A 355 58.28 12.16 3.66
N SER A 356 57.22 12.90 3.97
CA SER A 356 56.29 13.39 2.92
C SER A 356 56.87 14.64 2.26
N ILE A 357 57.45 14.48 1.07
CA ILE A 357 57.83 15.59 0.20
C ILE A 357 56.53 16.17 -0.39
N TRP A 358 56.16 17.37 0.05
CA TRP A 358 55.14 18.18 -0.61
C TRP A 358 55.86 19.08 -1.61
N ASP A 359 55.95 18.65 -2.86
CA ASP A 359 56.46 19.48 -3.95
C ASP A 359 55.31 20.37 -4.47
N CYS A 360 55.19 21.56 -3.91
CA CYS A 360 54.27 22.59 -4.37
C CYS A 360 54.99 23.53 -5.33
N SER A 361 55.48 23.02 -6.47
CA SER A 361 56.31 23.82 -7.38
C SER A 361 55.55 24.90 -8.17
N ASN A 362 54.22 25.02 -8.08
CA ASN A 362 53.46 26.03 -8.83
C ASN A 362 52.19 26.63 -8.17
N ALA A 363 52.00 26.54 -6.86
CA ALA A 363 50.94 27.27 -6.16
C ALA A 363 51.47 27.90 -4.87
N GLY A 364 50.97 29.10 -4.56
CA GLY A 364 51.56 30.06 -3.63
C GLY A 364 51.98 29.54 -2.25
N PHE A 365 53.01 30.21 -1.72
CA PHE A 365 53.61 30.07 -0.38
C PHE A 365 52.66 29.52 0.70
N ILE A 366 53.00 28.34 1.23
CA ILE A 366 52.55 27.90 2.56
C ILE A 366 53.64 28.34 3.54
N GLY A 367 53.40 29.43 4.26
CA GLY A 367 54.23 29.85 5.39
C GLY A 367 53.67 29.26 6.67
N PHE A 368 54.40 28.32 7.28
CA PHE A 368 54.15 27.95 8.68
C PHE A 368 54.73 29.04 9.57
N LYS A 369 53.92 29.57 10.49
CA LYS A 369 54.36 30.48 11.54
C LYS A 369 54.33 29.70 12.84
N ASP A 370 55.51 29.53 13.44
CA ASP A 370 55.68 28.96 14.79
C ASP A 370 54.94 29.78 15.86
#